data_AF-A0AAV0V1H8-F1
#
_entry.id   AF-A0AAV0V1H8-F1
#
_cell.length_a   1.000
_cell.length_b   1.000
_cell.length_c   1.000
_cell.angle_alpha   90.00
_cell.angle_beta   90.00
_cell.angle_gamma   90.00
#
_symmetry.space_group_name_H-M   'P 1'
#
loop_
_entity.id
_entity.type
_entity.pdbx_description
1 polymer ?
#
loop_
_entity_poly.entity_id
_entity_poly.type
_entity_poly.pdbx_seq_one_letter_code
_entity_poly.pdbx_strand_id
1 'polypeptide(L)'
;MTAVTMKDLTAELRALQAKTHVEERDWRDQSCKLFEFEDKFLRDTLLEGNILTGWGEPRTAPVRFRNAGVRKRKRERMEAAAERAGKPVEPVAATWSPEEQLKIDRHRLASYSSIRSPAEPLYATLAERERKLMDGKSKKIKRVAAK
;
A
#
# COMPACT_ATOMS: atom_id res chain seq x y z
N MET A 1 -33.87 -35.67 28.34
CA MET A 1 -33.12 -34.40 28.31
C MET A 1 -31.92 -34.57 29.22
N THR A 2 -30.72 -34.77 28.67
CA THR A 2 -29.50 -34.85 29.46
C THR A 2 -29.18 -33.46 30.00
N ALA A 3 -29.12 -33.33 31.33
CA ALA A 3 -28.81 -32.06 31.97
C ALA A 3 -27.37 -31.65 31.62
N VAL A 4 -27.22 -30.51 30.94
CA VAL A 4 -25.91 -29.91 30.67
C VAL A 4 -25.28 -29.54 32.01
N THR A 5 -24.09 -30.06 32.29
CA THR A 5 -23.41 -29.78 33.54
C THR A 5 -22.56 -28.52 33.45
N MET A 6 -22.27 -27.91 34.60
CA MET A 6 -21.36 -26.75 34.67
C MET A 6 -19.98 -27.06 34.07
N LYS A 7 -19.53 -28.31 34.16
CA LYS A 7 -18.26 -28.76 33.56
C LYS A 7 -18.32 -28.70 32.04
N ASP A 8 -19.43 -29.14 31.46
CA ASP A 8 -19.65 -29.10 30.00
C ASP A 8 -19.63 -27.66 29.50
N LEU A 9 -20.32 -26.75 30.18
CA LEU A 9 -20.31 -25.32 29.86
C LEU A 9 -18.90 -24.71 29.96
N THR A 10 -18.12 -25.06 30.99
CA THR A 10 -16.74 -24.55 31.11
C THR A 10 -15.81 -25.11 30.03
N ALA A 11 -16.04 -26.35 29.58
CA ALA A 11 -15.27 -26.95 28.49
C ALA A 11 -15.61 -26.27 27.14
N GLU A 12 -16.90 -26.03 26.88
CA GLU A 12 -17.35 -25.28 25.70
C GLU A 12 -16.82 -23.85 25.69
N LEU A 13 -16.84 -23.16 26.84
CA LEU A 13 -16.31 -21.81 26.96
C LEU A 13 -14.82 -21.75 26.62
N ARG A 14 -14.01 -22.69 27.14
CA ARG A 14 -12.59 -22.78 26.79
C ARG A 14 -12.38 -23.10 25.32
N ALA A 15 -13.19 -23.99 24.75
CA ALA A 15 -13.11 -24.34 23.33
C ALA A 15 -13.45 -23.13 22.45
N LEU A 16 -14.46 -22.34 22.81
CA LEU A 16 -14.81 -21.10 22.13
C LEU A 16 -13.69 -20.07 22.25
N GLN A 17 -13.14 -19.84 23.44
CA GLN A 17 -12.01 -18.92 23.64
C GLN A 17 -10.79 -19.31 22.78
N ALA A 18 -10.47 -20.60 22.71
CA ALA A 18 -9.38 -21.09 21.88
C ALA A 18 -9.63 -20.82 20.38
N LYS A 19 -10.86 -21.05 19.91
CA LYS A 19 -11.25 -20.73 18.52
C LYS A 19 -11.16 -19.24 18.24
N THR A 20 -11.70 -18.40 19.11
CA THR A 20 -11.64 -16.94 18.95
C THR A 20 -10.20 -16.44 18.89
N HIS A 21 -9.31 -16.98 19.72
CA HIS A 21 -7.89 -16.62 19.69
C HIS A 21 -7.21 -16.99 18.36
N VAL A 22 -7.53 -18.14 17.78
CA VAL A 22 -6.99 -18.56 16.48
C VAL A 22 -7.52 -17.65 15.37
N GLU A 23 -8.83 -17.39 15.33
CA GLU A 23 -9.43 -16.52 14.33
C GLU A 23 -8.89 -15.08 14.41
N GLU A 24 -8.69 -14.54 15.62
CA GLU A 24 -8.07 -13.23 15.79
C GLU A 24 -6.64 -13.18 15.27
N ARG A 25 -5.87 -14.24 15.47
CA ARG A 25 -4.51 -14.35 14.96
C ARG A 25 -4.51 -14.40 13.43
N ASP A 26 -5.33 -15.27 12.85
CA ASP A 26 -5.43 -15.41 11.40
C ASP A 26 -5.89 -14.11 10.74
N TRP A 27 -6.83 -13.40 11.37
CA TRP A 27 -7.28 -12.08 10.92
C TRP A 27 -6.14 -11.05 10.90
N ARG A 28 -5.30 -11.02 11.94
CA ARG A 28 -4.12 -10.14 11.97
C ARG A 28 -3.13 -10.52 10.87
N ASP A 29 -2.83 -11.79 10.71
CA ASP A 29 -1.87 -12.27 9.71
C ASP A 29 -2.35 -11.96 8.28
N GLN A 30 -3.65 -12.14 8.00
CA GLN A 30 -4.25 -11.75 6.72
C GLN A 30 -4.22 -10.24 6.50
N SER A 31 -4.45 -9.44 7.54
CA SER A 31 -4.38 -7.98 7.46
C SER A 31 -2.95 -7.50 7.15
N CYS A 32 -1.93 -8.13 7.74
CA CYS A 32 -0.52 -7.85 7.43
C CYS A 32 -0.16 -8.24 5.99
N LYS A 33 -0.57 -9.43 5.56
CA LYS A 33 -0.36 -9.87 4.17
C LYS A 33 -1.01 -8.91 3.18
N LEU A 34 -2.26 -8.52 3.41
CA LEU A 34 -2.96 -7.57 2.55
C LEU A 34 -2.21 -6.25 2.44
N PHE A 35 -1.71 -5.71 3.56
CA PHE A 35 -0.93 -4.48 3.59
C PHE A 35 0.36 -4.57 2.75
N GLU A 36 1.08 -5.68 2.86
CA GLU A 36 2.30 -5.93 2.08
C GLU A 36 2.01 -6.12 0.58
N PHE A 37 0.96 -6.87 0.25
CA PHE A 37 0.52 -7.07 -1.13
C PHE A 37 0.10 -5.75 -1.77
N GLU A 38 -0.66 -4.94 -1.06
CA GLU A 38 -1.09 -3.63 -1.53
C GLU A 38 0.10 -2.67 -1.69
N ASP A 39 1.07 -2.69 -0.77
CA ASP A 39 2.31 -1.92 -0.91
C ASP A 39 3.06 -2.27 -2.20
N LYS A 40 3.28 -3.56 -2.42
CA LYS A 40 3.98 -4.06 -3.60
C LYS A 40 3.23 -3.70 -4.88
N PHE A 41 1.94 -4.01 -4.92
CA PHE A 41 1.10 -3.74 -6.08
C PHE A 41 1.07 -2.25 -6.42
N LEU A 42 0.87 -1.38 -5.43
CA LEU A 42 0.83 0.07 -5.64
C LEU A 42 2.17 0.62 -6.08
N ARG A 43 3.30 0.18 -5.49
CA ARG A 43 4.64 0.61 -5.95
C ARG A 43 4.90 0.21 -7.40
N ASP A 44 4.50 -0.98 -7.79
CA ASP A 44 4.71 -1.47 -9.14
C ASP A 44 3.83 -0.72 -10.16
N THR A 45 2.62 -0.32 -9.75
CA THR A 45 1.59 0.19 -10.66
C THR A 45 1.28 1.69 -10.55
N LEU A 46 1.87 2.42 -9.58
CA LEU A 46 1.58 3.85 -9.31
C LEU A 46 1.75 4.73 -10.55
N LEU A 47 2.75 4.44 -11.37
CA LEU A 47 3.08 5.19 -12.58
C LEU A 47 2.37 4.67 -13.83
N GLU A 48 1.64 3.56 -13.70
CA GLU A 48 1.04 2.81 -14.79
C GLU A 48 -0.47 3.00 -14.87
N GLY A 49 -1.11 3.40 -13.76
CA GLY A 49 -2.55 3.33 -13.59
C GLY A 49 -2.93 1.95 -13.08
N ASN A 50 -3.91 1.89 -12.18
CA ASN A 50 -4.40 0.65 -11.59
C ASN A 50 -5.87 0.80 -11.17
N ILE A 51 -6.47 -0.25 -10.59
CA ILE A 51 -7.87 -0.19 -10.14
C ILE A 51 -8.14 0.91 -9.09
N LEU A 52 -7.10 1.34 -8.37
CA LEU A 52 -7.17 2.33 -7.29
C LEU A 52 -6.88 3.76 -7.79
N THR A 53 -6.07 3.90 -8.84
CA THR A 53 -5.60 5.18 -9.43
C THR A 53 -6.28 5.49 -10.79
N GLY A 54 -7.07 4.55 -11.31
CA GLY A 54 -7.65 4.57 -12.65
C GLY A 54 -6.69 4.03 -13.72
N TRP A 55 -7.22 3.25 -14.68
CA TRP A 55 -6.41 2.66 -15.76
C TRP A 55 -6.15 3.61 -16.94
N GLY A 56 -6.95 4.67 -17.08
CA GLY A 56 -6.92 5.56 -18.23
C GLY A 56 -7.30 4.86 -19.53
N GLU A 57 -8.26 5.40 -20.26
CA GLU A 57 -8.55 4.91 -21.62
C GLU A 57 -7.39 5.29 -22.56
N PRO A 58 -6.87 4.37 -23.40
CA PRO A 58 -5.72 4.65 -24.27
C PRO A 58 -5.91 5.84 -25.21
N ARG A 59 -7.15 6.21 -25.55
CA ARG A 59 -7.48 7.31 -26.46
C ARG A 59 -7.85 8.63 -25.78
N THR A 60 -8.26 8.61 -24.50
CA THR A 60 -8.76 9.79 -23.77
C THR A 60 -7.92 10.14 -22.54
N ALA A 61 -6.99 9.29 -22.11
CA ALA A 61 -6.12 9.56 -20.97
C ALA A 61 -5.04 10.62 -21.31
N PRO A 62 -4.72 11.54 -20.38
CA PRO A 62 -3.62 12.49 -20.54
C PRO A 62 -2.31 11.79 -20.92
N VAL A 63 -1.48 12.41 -21.77
CA VAL A 63 -0.26 11.83 -22.38
C VAL A 63 0.66 11.09 -21.40
N ARG A 64 0.69 11.53 -20.13
CA ARG A 64 1.47 10.91 -19.06
C ARG A 64 1.01 9.50 -18.72
N PHE A 65 -0.27 9.16 -18.83
CA PHE A 65 -0.81 7.84 -18.50
C PHE A 65 -0.84 6.89 -19.71
N ARG A 66 -0.95 7.42 -20.93
CA ARG A 66 -0.95 6.62 -22.18
C ARG A 66 0.31 5.77 -22.39
N ASN A 67 1.45 6.21 -21.86
CA ASN A 67 2.75 5.56 -22.05
C ASN A 67 3.17 4.62 -20.90
N ALA A 68 2.24 4.25 -20.01
CA ALA A 68 2.48 3.34 -18.88
C ALA A 68 3.16 2.04 -19.29
N GLY A 69 2.58 1.28 -20.22
CA GLY A 69 3.13 0.00 -20.68
C GLY A 69 4.48 0.14 -21.41
N VAL A 70 4.74 1.29 -22.05
CA VAL A 70 6.06 1.58 -22.66
C VAL A 70 7.10 1.82 -21.57
N ARG A 71 6.74 2.51 -20.48
CA ARG A 71 7.61 2.70 -19.32
C ARG A 71 7.87 1.37 -18.60
N LYS A 72 6.86 0.51 -18.43
CA LYS A 72 7.00 -0.83 -17.87
C LYS A 72 8.03 -1.66 -18.65
N ARG A 73 7.82 -1.81 -19.96
CA ARG A 73 8.74 -2.54 -20.83
C ARG A 73 10.14 -1.94 -20.84
N LYS A 74 10.27 -0.61 -20.68
CA LYS A 74 11.57 0.05 -20.55
C LYS A 74 12.23 -0.28 -19.20
N ARG A 75 11.48 -0.29 -18.09
CA ARG A 75 11.97 -0.64 -16.76
C ARG A 75 12.38 -2.12 -16.70
N GLU A 76 11.53 -3.03 -17.17
CA GLU A 76 11.84 -4.48 -17.27
C GLU A 76 13.10 -4.74 -18.09
N ARG A 77 13.30 -4.03 -19.21
CA ARG A 77 14.53 -4.14 -20.01
C ARG A 77 15.77 -3.63 -19.27
N MET A 78 15.63 -2.56 -18.48
CA MET A 78 16.73 -2.01 -17.69
C MET A 78 17.08 -2.95 -16.52
N GLU A 79 16.09 -3.53 -15.86
CA GLU A 79 16.26 -4.52 -14.79
C GLU A 79 16.88 -5.80 -15.33
N ALA A 80 16.38 -6.36 -16.44
CA ALA A 80 16.96 -7.54 -17.09
C ALA A 80 18.38 -7.28 -17.63
N ALA A 81 18.68 -6.05 -18.07
CA ALA A 81 20.04 -5.67 -18.47
C ALA A 81 20.98 -5.52 -17.25
N ALA A 82 20.48 -5.02 -16.12
CA ALA A 82 21.23 -4.92 -14.87
C ALA A 82 21.53 -6.32 -14.29
N GLU A 83 20.55 -7.23 -14.29
CA GLU A 83 20.74 -8.64 -13.91
C GLU A 83 21.79 -9.34 -14.77
N ARG A 84 21.73 -9.18 -16.10
CA ARG A 84 22.74 -9.76 -17.01
C ARG A 84 24.14 -9.16 -16.84
N ALA A 85 24.24 -7.93 -16.35
CA ALA A 85 25.52 -7.24 -16.14
C ALA A 85 26.19 -7.61 -14.81
N GLY A 86 25.58 -8.49 -13.99
CA GLY A 86 26.14 -8.93 -12.70
C GLY A 86 26.30 -7.81 -11.68
N LYS A 87 25.70 -6.63 -11.94
CA LYS A 87 25.66 -5.55 -10.96
C LYS A 87 24.57 -5.91 -9.95
N PRO A 88 24.78 -5.66 -8.64
CA PRO A 88 23.67 -5.77 -7.71
C PRO A 88 22.55 -4.89 -8.26
N VAL A 89 21.42 -5.52 -8.57
CA VAL A 89 20.16 -4.80 -8.72
C VAL A 89 19.93 -4.23 -7.34
N GLU A 90 20.42 -3.02 -7.09
CA GLU A 90 19.99 -2.28 -5.92
C GLU A 90 18.48 -2.36 -5.96
N PRO A 91 17.82 -2.89 -4.92
CA PRO A 91 16.38 -2.94 -4.92
C PRO A 91 15.93 -1.54 -5.31
N VAL A 92 15.02 -1.43 -6.27
CA VAL A 92 14.36 -0.15 -6.59
C VAL A 92 13.46 0.27 -5.42
N ALA A 93 13.85 -0.02 -4.17
CA ALA A 93 13.92 0.96 -3.12
C ALA A 93 14.91 2.09 -3.46
N ALA A 94 14.87 2.63 -4.69
CA ALA A 94 15.05 4.06 -4.84
C ALA A 94 14.08 4.65 -3.83
N THR A 95 14.61 5.29 -2.79
CA THR A 95 13.82 5.91 -1.73
C THR A 95 12.76 6.77 -2.41
N TRP A 96 11.54 6.24 -2.48
CA TRP A 96 10.45 6.86 -3.20
C TRP A 96 10.35 8.28 -2.69
N SER A 97 10.24 9.25 -3.60
CA SER A 97 10.16 10.62 -3.16
C SER A 97 8.98 10.76 -2.20
N PRO A 98 9.02 11.68 -1.22
CA PRO A 98 7.91 11.85 -0.28
C PRO A 98 6.57 12.07 -0.99
N GLU A 99 6.59 12.64 -2.20
CA GLU A 99 5.42 12.82 -3.06
C GLU A 99 4.86 11.51 -3.63
N GLU A 100 5.72 10.59 -4.05
CA GLU A 100 5.29 9.30 -4.58
C GLU A 100 4.87 8.35 -3.47
N GLN A 101 5.57 8.37 -2.34
CA GLN A 101 5.16 7.62 -1.16
C GLN A 101 3.79 8.06 -0.66
N LEU A 102 3.52 9.36 -0.63
CA LEU A 102 2.22 9.89 -0.24
C LEU A 102 1.11 9.48 -1.22
N LYS A 103 1.43 9.35 -2.51
CA LYS A 103 0.48 8.80 -3.49
C LYS A 103 0.22 7.32 -3.22
N ILE A 104 1.23 6.51 -2.94
CA ILE A 104 1.03 5.10 -2.57
C ILE A 104 0.10 5.04 -1.36
N ASP A 105 0.44 5.76 -0.30
CA ASP A 105 -0.32 5.74 0.94
C ASP A 105 -1.77 6.20 0.75
N ARG A 106 -2.04 7.18 -0.12
CA ARG A 106 -3.41 7.62 -0.43
C ARG A 106 -4.28 6.53 -1.08
N HIS A 107 -3.67 5.63 -1.84
CA HIS A 107 -4.40 4.63 -2.62
C HIS A 107 -4.48 3.27 -1.91
N ARG A 108 -4.08 3.15 -0.64
CA ARG A 108 -4.19 1.91 0.16
C ARG A 108 -5.62 1.62 0.64
N LEU A 109 -6.59 1.66 -0.27
CA LEU A 109 -8.00 1.60 0.07
C LEU A 109 -8.40 0.27 0.73
N ALA A 110 -7.77 -0.85 0.33
CA ALA A 110 -8.09 -2.15 0.89
C ALA A 110 -7.60 -2.29 2.33
N SER A 111 -6.41 -1.76 2.65
CA SER A 111 -5.94 -1.75 4.04
C SER A 111 -6.75 -0.77 4.91
N TYR A 112 -7.13 0.39 4.38
CA TYR A 112 -7.89 1.39 5.13
C TYR A 112 -9.35 1.04 5.38
N SER A 113 -9.88 -0.01 4.77
CA SER A 113 -11.24 -0.47 5.06
C SER A 113 -11.37 -1.10 6.46
N SER A 114 -10.26 -1.31 7.17
CA SER A 114 -10.23 -1.86 8.53
C SER A 114 -9.47 -0.94 9.50
N ILE A 115 -10.12 -0.56 10.59
CA ILE A 115 -9.53 0.22 11.70
C ILE A 115 -8.48 -0.57 12.50
N ARG A 116 -8.47 -1.91 12.36
CA ARG A 116 -7.48 -2.80 12.99
C ARG A 116 -6.32 -3.13 12.04
N SER A 117 -6.30 -2.53 10.84
CA SER A 117 -5.24 -2.80 9.89
C SER A 117 -3.91 -2.19 10.34
N PRO A 118 -2.78 -2.75 9.91
CA PRO A 118 -1.47 -2.12 10.08
C PRO A 118 -1.34 -0.75 9.42
N ALA A 119 -2.26 -0.39 8.52
CA ALA A 119 -2.22 0.86 7.78
C ALA A 119 -2.86 2.04 8.53
N GLU A 120 -3.61 1.79 9.60
CA GLU A 120 -4.29 2.85 10.36
C GLU A 120 -3.31 4.00 10.75
N PRO A 121 -2.12 3.73 11.35
CA PRO A 121 -1.23 4.83 11.77
C PRO A 121 -0.78 5.71 10.60
N LEU A 122 -0.68 5.13 9.40
CA LEU A 122 -0.36 5.86 8.18
C LEU A 122 -1.54 6.71 7.72
N TYR A 123 -2.77 6.20 7.85
CA TYR A 123 -4.00 6.93 7.55
C TYR A 123 -4.19 8.13 8.48
N ALA A 124 -4.03 7.93 9.79
CA ALA A 124 -4.20 8.96 10.81
C ALA A 124 -3.30 10.19 10.55
N THR A 125 -2.09 9.98 10.04
CA THR A 125 -1.11 11.05 9.74
C THR A 125 -1.16 11.55 8.30
N LEU A 126 -2.02 10.99 7.44
CA LEU A 126 -2.00 11.23 6.00
C LEU A 126 -2.28 12.70 5.65
N ALA A 127 -3.32 13.29 6.25
CA ALA A 127 -3.71 14.68 5.99
C ALA A 127 -2.61 15.68 6.41
N GLU A 128 -1.91 15.42 7.52
CA GLU A 128 -0.79 16.26 7.95
C GLU A 128 0.40 16.17 7.00
N ARG A 129 0.70 14.96 6.51
CA ARG A 129 1.75 14.72 5.51
C ARG A 129 1.42 15.41 4.19
N GLU A 130 0.15 15.41 3.77
CA GLU A 130 -0.32 16.18 2.61
C GLU A 130 -0.10 17.68 2.79
N ARG A 131 -0.50 18.25 3.94
CA ARG A 131 -0.32 19.69 4.23
C ARG A 131 1.16 20.10 4.20
N LYS A 132 2.02 19.37 4.92
CA LYS A 132 3.47 19.65 4.98
C LYS A 132 4.12 19.65 3.59
N LEU A 133 3.66 18.77 2.71
CA LEU A 133 4.18 18.67 1.34
C LEU A 133 3.76 19.87 0.49
N MET A 134 2.49 20.29 0.59
CA MET A 134 1.97 21.47 -0.10
C MET A 134 2.65 22.76 0.37
N ASP A 135 2.89 22.90 1.67
CA ASP A 135 3.61 24.03 2.26
C ASP A 135 5.08 24.09 1.81
N GLY A 136 5.72 22.92 1.61
CA GLY A 136 7.06 22.83 1.06
C GLY A 136 7.13 23.33 -0.39
N LYS A 137 6.11 23.05 -1.21
CA LYS A 137 6.02 23.51 -2.61
C LYS A 137 5.79 25.01 -2.69
N SER A 138 4.87 25.55 -1.89
CA SER A 138 4.56 26.99 -1.89
C SER A 138 5.76 27.84 -1.47
N LYS A 139 6.55 27.39 -0.49
CA LYS A 139 7.80 28.06 -0.06
C LYS A 139 8.90 28.01 -1.12
N LYS A 140 9.04 26.89 -1.86
CA LYS A 140 10.00 26.78 -2.98
C LYS A 140 9.65 27.74 -4.12
N ILE A 141 8.37 27.86 -4.47
CA ILE A 141 7.90 28.78 -5.53
C ILE A 141 8.19 30.24 -5.15
N LYS A 142 7.92 30.64 -3.90
CA LYS A 142 8.21 32.00 -3.42
C LYS A 142 9.70 32.35 -3.45
N ARG A 143 10.60 31.39 -3.20
CA ARG A 143 12.05 31.60 -3.26
C ARG A 143 12.60 31.74 -4.68
N VAL A 144 11.96 31.11 -5.67
CA VAL A 144 12.38 31.20 -7.09
C VAL A 144 11.92 32.50 -7.73
N ALA A 145 10.75 33.03 -7.32
CA ALA A 145 10.24 34.32 -7.79
C ALA A 145 10.92 35.56 -7.17
N ALA A 146 11.77 35.37 -6.15
CA ALA A 146 12.49 36.43 -5.44
C ALA A 146 13.98 36.53 -5.86
N LYS A 147 14.37 35.86 -6.94
CA LYS A 147 15.67 35.95 -7.62
C LYS A 147 15.45 36.53 -9.00
#